data_AF-A0A6I5HYT6-F1
#
_entry.id   AF-A0A6I5HYT6-F1
#
_cell.length_a   1.000
_cell.length_b   1.000
_cell.length_c   1.000
_cell.angle_alpha   90.00
_cell.angle_beta   90.00
_cell.angle_gamma   90.00
#
_symmetry.space_group_name_H-M   'P 1'
#
loop_
_entity.id
_entity.type
_entity.pdbx_description
1 polymer ?
#
loop_
_entity_poly.entity_id
_entity_poly.type
_entity_poly.pdbx_seq_one_letter_code
_entity_poly.pdbx_strand_id
1 'polypeptide(L)'
;MNDTFTPEFREWPKTPRLFREIVITEKIDGTNAGLHISEDGQVVAQSRKRIITPESDNYGFARWAAENADELAHIFGPGLHFGEWWGQGIQRRYGMTEKRFSLFNVVRWSTQKDEDGTTMGSRAAQSSLVGQVDAVPILYRGVFDQDMIDDLMKELRENGSYAAPGFMNPEGICVYHTQTRSVFKVTLDANDAGKWEAAA
;
A
#
# COMPACT_ATOMS: atom_id res chain seq x y z
N MET A 1 47.36 10.69 35.18
CA MET A 1 46.64 9.45 34.83
C MET A 1 46.00 9.72 33.50
N ASN A 2 46.28 8.91 32.47
CA ASN A 2 45.61 9.05 31.19
C ASN A 2 44.26 8.33 31.30
N ASP A 3 43.16 9.05 31.10
CA ASP A 3 41.83 8.45 31.06
C ASP A 3 41.76 7.49 29.86
N THR A 4 41.47 6.22 30.15
CA THR A 4 41.28 5.18 29.15
C THR A 4 39.92 5.35 28.49
N PHE A 5 39.88 5.61 27.18
CA PHE A 5 38.64 5.62 26.42
C PHE A 5 38.00 4.22 26.42
N THR A 6 36.78 4.12 26.94
CA THR A 6 35.97 2.89 26.93
C THR A 6 34.66 3.16 26.18
N PRO A 7 34.52 2.73 24.91
CA PRO A 7 33.28 2.94 24.16
C PRO A 7 32.16 2.06 24.70
N GLU A 8 30.92 2.51 24.49
CA GLU A 8 29.74 1.65 24.68
C GLU A 8 29.73 0.56 23.60
N PHE A 9 29.56 -0.69 24.02
CA PHE A 9 29.43 -1.81 23.09
C PHE A 9 28.10 -1.72 22.34
N ARG A 10 28.17 -1.82 21.02
CA ARG A 10 26.99 -1.93 20.15
C ARG A 10 27.14 -3.15 19.25
N GLU A 11 26.20 -4.08 19.35
CA GLU A 11 26.21 -5.26 18.49
C GLU A 11 25.89 -4.92 17.03
N TRP A 12 26.44 -5.72 16.12
CA TRP A 12 26.06 -5.68 14.70
C TRP A 12 24.71 -6.38 14.52
N PRO A 13 23.75 -5.80 13.78
CA PRO A 13 22.44 -6.43 13.60
C PRO A 13 22.56 -7.73 12.80
N LYS A 14 21.60 -8.64 13.00
CA LYS A 14 21.54 -9.87 12.22
C LYS A 14 21.37 -9.57 10.72
N THR A 15 22.13 -10.27 9.88
CA THR A 15 22.02 -10.18 8.41
C THR A 15 20.84 -11.03 7.90
N PRO A 16 19.80 -10.41 7.29
CA PRO A 16 18.69 -11.14 6.68
C PRO A 16 19.13 -11.91 5.43
N ARG A 17 18.39 -12.96 5.06
CA ARG A 17 18.61 -13.71 3.81
C ARG A 17 17.79 -13.07 2.70
N LEU A 18 18.38 -12.92 1.51
CA LEU A 18 17.72 -12.35 0.35
C LEU A 18 16.69 -13.30 -0.29
N PHE A 19 17.03 -14.58 -0.43
CA PHE A 19 16.16 -15.59 -1.04
C PHE A 19 15.09 -16.09 -0.07
N ARG A 20 14.16 -15.20 0.27
CA ARG A 20 12.96 -15.47 1.07
C ARG A 20 11.71 -15.11 0.28
N GLU A 21 10.56 -15.48 0.81
CA GLU A 21 9.29 -15.11 0.19
C GLU A 21 9.17 -13.58 0.07
N ILE A 22 8.83 -13.13 -1.12
CA ILE A 22 8.41 -11.78 -1.45
C ILE A 22 6.96 -11.79 -1.91
N VAL A 23 6.30 -10.66 -1.71
CA VAL A 23 4.99 -10.36 -2.32
C VAL A 23 5.18 -9.12 -3.16
N ILE A 24 4.91 -9.23 -4.45
CA ILE A 24 4.97 -8.12 -5.39
C ILE A 24 3.55 -7.67 -5.68
N THR A 25 3.29 -6.38 -5.52
CA THR A 25 2.02 -5.75 -5.87
C THR A 25 2.25 -4.62 -6.85
N GLU A 26 1.23 -4.25 -7.63
CA GLU A 26 1.33 -3.02 -8.42
C GLU A 26 1.52 -1.81 -7.49
N LYS A 27 2.42 -0.91 -7.87
CA LYS A 27 2.55 0.40 -7.25
C LYS A 27 1.56 1.35 -7.92
N ILE A 28 0.58 1.79 -7.13
CA ILE A 28 -0.41 2.77 -7.57
C ILE A 28 0.08 4.17 -7.19
N ASP A 29 0.05 5.08 -8.17
CA ASP A 29 0.41 6.48 -8.00
C ASP A 29 -0.83 7.28 -7.59
N GLY A 30 -1.05 7.37 -6.28
CA GLY A 30 -2.11 8.16 -5.67
C GLY A 30 -1.57 9.02 -4.54
N THR A 31 -2.22 8.93 -3.38
CA THR A 31 -1.72 9.48 -2.14
C THR A 31 -1.85 8.46 -1.02
N ASN A 32 -0.82 8.35 -0.19
CA ASN A 32 -0.86 7.47 0.97
C ASN A 32 -1.95 7.93 1.94
N ALA A 33 -2.76 6.96 2.37
CA ALA A 33 -3.89 7.15 3.24
C ALA A 33 -3.95 6.06 4.30
N GLY A 34 -4.58 6.36 5.44
CA GLY A 34 -4.82 5.37 6.48
C GLY A 34 -6.08 5.65 7.29
N LEU A 35 -6.67 4.58 7.80
CA LEU A 35 -7.84 4.62 8.67
C LEU A 35 -7.48 4.00 10.01
N HIS A 36 -7.61 4.78 11.08
CA HIS A 36 -7.64 4.27 12.44
C HIS A 36 -9.08 3.94 12.79
N ILE A 37 -9.30 2.72 13.27
CA ILE A 37 -10.61 2.22 13.67
C ILE A 37 -10.50 1.75 15.12
N SER A 38 -11.29 2.33 16.01
CA SER A 38 -11.35 1.93 17.41
C SER A 38 -12.21 0.67 17.62
N GLU A 39 -12.14 0.10 18.81
CA GLU A 39 -12.97 -1.06 19.21
C GLU A 39 -14.48 -0.76 19.16
N ASP A 40 -14.87 0.51 19.38
CA ASP A 40 -16.27 0.98 19.30
C ASP A 40 -16.66 1.46 17.89
N GLY A 41 -15.80 1.29 16.88
CA GLY A 41 -16.11 1.58 15.48
C GLY A 41 -15.89 3.03 15.04
N GLN A 42 -15.25 3.89 15.85
CA GLN A 42 -14.91 5.25 15.42
C GLN A 42 -13.81 5.22 14.36
N VAL A 43 -14.00 6.01 13.31
CA VAL A 43 -13.05 6.09 12.17
C VAL A 43 -12.34 7.44 12.15
N VAL A 44 -11.01 7.41 12.15
CA VAL A 44 -10.16 8.60 11.99
C VAL A 44 -9.23 8.42 10.79
N ALA A 45 -9.30 9.36 9.85
CA ALA A 45 -8.48 9.35 8.65
C ALA A 45 -7.10 9.99 8.88
N GLN A 46 -6.09 9.47 8.19
CA GLN A 46 -4.76 10.06 8.14
C GLN A 46 -4.17 10.05 6.74
N SER A 47 -3.27 11.00 6.51
CA SER A 47 -2.30 10.99 5.43
C SER A 47 -0.98 10.37 5.91
N ARG A 48 0.03 10.30 5.04
CA ARG A 48 1.40 9.88 5.42
C ARG A 48 1.99 10.66 6.61
N LYS A 49 1.63 11.94 6.77
CA LYS A 49 2.33 12.86 7.68
C LYS A 49 1.52 13.29 8.90
N ARG A 50 0.20 13.10 8.88
CA ARG A 50 -0.72 13.65 9.90
C ARG A 50 -2.10 13.03 9.82
N ILE A 51 -2.82 13.09 10.94
CA ILE A 51 -4.28 12.97 11.00
C ILE A 51 -4.91 14.09 10.16
N ILE A 52 -6.03 13.80 9.49
CA ILE A 52 -6.75 14.72 8.62
C ILE A 52 -8.24 14.71 8.95
N THR A 53 -8.93 15.79 8.61
CA THR A 53 -10.38 15.96 8.82
C THR A 53 -11.03 16.46 7.52
N PRO A 54 -12.37 16.44 7.39
CA PRO A 54 -13.05 16.99 6.21
C PRO A 54 -12.73 18.47 5.92
N GLU A 55 -12.31 19.24 6.92
CA GLU A 55 -11.88 20.64 6.82
C GLU A 55 -10.40 20.78 6.41
N SER A 56 -9.56 19.80 6.76
CA SER A 56 -8.14 19.73 6.41
C SER A 56 -7.82 18.40 5.74
N ASP A 57 -8.36 18.24 4.53
CA ASP A 57 -8.48 16.97 3.82
C ASP A 57 -7.21 16.57 3.02
N ASN A 58 -7.20 15.33 2.49
CA ASN A 58 -6.26 14.77 1.52
C ASN A 58 -7.05 14.24 0.31
N TYR A 59 -7.36 15.13 -0.66
CA TYR A 59 -8.08 14.80 -1.90
C TYR A 59 -9.46 14.15 -1.69
N GLY A 60 -10.22 14.60 -0.70
CA GLY A 60 -11.54 14.08 -0.34
C GLY A 60 -11.52 12.82 0.52
N PHE A 61 -10.34 12.29 0.89
CA PHE A 61 -10.25 11.04 1.66
C PHE A 61 -10.87 11.16 3.06
N ALA A 62 -10.64 12.27 3.77
CA ALA A 62 -11.13 12.41 5.14
C ALA A 62 -12.66 12.56 5.16
N ARG A 63 -13.20 13.34 4.22
CA ARG A 63 -14.64 13.45 3.97
C ARG A 63 -15.26 12.10 3.61
N TRP A 64 -14.69 11.39 2.63
CA TRP A 64 -15.16 10.06 2.24
C TRP A 64 -15.14 9.08 3.42
N ALA A 65 -14.08 9.09 4.24
CA ALA A 65 -14.00 8.23 5.41
C ALA A 65 -15.08 8.57 6.46
N ALA A 66 -15.33 9.85 6.70
CA ALA A 66 -16.38 10.30 7.63
C ALA A 66 -17.79 9.94 7.14
N GLU A 67 -18.06 10.08 5.84
CA GLU A 67 -19.36 9.76 5.23
C GLU A 67 -19.65 8.25 5.21
N ASN A 68 -18.60 7.41 5.30
CA ASN A 68 -18.72 5.95 5.23
C ASN A 68 -18.22 5.25 6.50
N ALA A 69 -18.16 5.95 7.64
CA ALA A 69 -17.50 5.47 8.86
C ALA A 69 -18.00 4.10 9.33
N ASP A 70 -19.32 3.91 9.41
CA ASP A 70 -19.91 2.66 9.88
C ASP A 70 -19.57 1.47 8.98
N GLU A 71 -19.65 1.66 7.65
CA GLU A 71 -19.31 0.62 6.68
C GLU A 71 -17.81 0.31 6.69
N LEU A 72 -16.95 1.32 6.81
CA LEU A 72 -15.50 1.14 6.92
C LEU A 72 -15.12 0.41 8.21
N ALA A 73 -15.76 0.75 9.33
CA ALA A 73 -15.59 0.06 10.60
C ALA A 73 -16.00 -1.42 10.49
N HIS A 74 -17.13 -1.70 9.83
CA HIS A 74 -17.56 -3.08 9.56
C HIS A 74 -16.58 -3.85 8.66
N ILE A 75 -16.14 -3.24 7.55
CA ILE A 75 -15.23 -3.91 6.59
C ILE A 75 -13.89 -4.21 7.25
N PHE A 76 -13.26 -3.23 7.89
CA PHE A 76 -11.87 -3.35 8.32
C PHE A 76 -11.70 -3.82 9.77
N GLY A 77 -12.70 -3.60 10.62
CA GLY A 77 -12.56 -3.82 12.05
C GLY A 77 -11.45 -2.98 12.70
N PRO A 78 -11.21 -3.18 14.01
CA PRO A 78 -10.26 -2.36 14.77
C PRO A 78 -8.82 -2.40 14.26
N GLY A 79 -8.12 -1.27 14.45
CA GLY A 79 -6.70 -1.09 14.16
C GLY A 79 -6.42 -0.01 13.11
N LEU A 80 -5.17 0.00 12.64
CA LEU A 80 -4.69 0.93 11.61
C LEU A 80 -4.51 0.23 10.28
N HIS A 81 -5.23 0.72 9.27
CA HIS A 81 -5.25 0.14 7.92
C HIS A 81 -4.69 1.15 6.93
N PHE A 82 -3.54 0.84 6.35
CA PHE A 82 -2.89 1.68 5.33
C PHE A 82 -3.22 1.22 3.92
N GLY A 83 -3.40 2.18 3.04
CA GLY A 83 -3.61 1.95 1.62
C GLY A 83 -3.29 3.17 0.77
N GLU A 84 -3.52 3.02 -0.52
CA GLU A 84 -3.44 4.09 -1.49
C GLU A 84 -4.84 4.67 -1.72
N TRP A 85 -4.97 6.00 -1.64
CA TRP A 85 -6.14 6.73 -2.11
C TRP A 85 -5.83 7.27 -3.52
N TRP A 86 -6.60 6.84 -4.52
CA TRP A 86 -6.24 7.05 -5.93
C TRP A 86 -7.48 7.19 -6.82
N GLY A 87 -7.26 7.54 -8.10
CA GLY A 87 -8.33 7.74 -9.08
C GLY A 87 -8.64 9.20 -9.37
N GLN A 88 -9.91 9.54 -9.56
CA GLN A 88 -10.35 10.84 -10.07
C GLN A 88 -9.76 12.03 -9.29
N GLY A 89 -8.95 12.84 -9.97
CA GLY A 89 -8.37 14.06 -9.42
C GLY A 89 -7.13 13.85 -8.55
N ILE A 90 -6.51 12.68 -8.60
CA ILE A 90 -5.31 12.34 -7.82
C ILE A 90 -4.23 11.79 -8.77
N GLN A 91 -3.05 12.43 -8.79
CA GLN A 91 -1.86 12.02 -9.55
C GLN A 91 -2.19 11.52 -10.98
N ARG A 92 -1.86 10.25 -11.29
CA ARG A 92 -2.05 9.63 -12.61
C ARG A 92 -3.51 9.47 -13.03
N ARG A 93 -4.46 9.60 -12.11
CA ARG A 93 -5.92 9.48 -12.29
C ARG A 93 -6.41 8.12 -12.80
N TYR A 94 -5.57 7.33 -13.48
CA TYR A 94 -5.86 5.99 -14.00
C TYR A 94 -7.06 5.95 -14.94
N GLY A 95 -7.37 7.06 -15.62
CA GLY A 95 -8.56 7.17 -16.48
C GLY A 95 -9.90 7.13 -15.74
N MET A 96 -9.91 7.25 -14.41
CA MET A 96 -11.08 6.99 -13.59
C MET A 96 -11.97 8.24 -13.42
N THR A 97 -13.27 7.98 -13.22
CA THR A 97 -14.29 8.96 -12.84
C THR A 97 -14.62 8.94 -11.35
N GLU A 98 -14.10 7.95 -10.62
CA GLU A 98 -14.29 7.75 -9.19
C GLU A 98 -12.95 7.64 -8.46
N LYS A 99 -12.97 7.69 -7.12
CA LYS A 99 -11.80 7.46 -6.28
C LYS A 99 -11.93 6.10 -5.58
N ARG A 100 -10.79 5.46 -5.30
CA ARG A 100 -10.72 4.17 -4.64
C ARG A 100 -9.69 4.18 -3.51
N PHE A 101 -9.93 3.36 -2.50
CA PHE A 101 -8.99 3.07 -1.43
C PHE A 101 -8.52 1.61 -1.53
N SER A 102 -7.22 1.42 -1.80
CA SER A 102 -6.63 0.09 -1.97
C SER A 102 -5.61 -0.21 -0.89
N LEU A 103 -5.88 -1.19 -0.02
CA LEU A 103 -5.00 -1.61 1.08
C LEU A 103 -3.67 -2.16 0.59
N PHE A 104 -2.60 -1.87 1.32
CA PHE A 104 -1.28 -2.47 1.07
C PHE A 104 -1.13 -3.87 1.67
N ASN A 105 -1.84 -4.17 2.77
CA ASN A 105 -1.75 -5.47 3.43
C ASN A 105 -2.71 -6.48 2.79
N VAL A 106 -2.31 -6.98 1.62
CA VAL A 106 -3.09 -7.92 0.80
C VAL A 106 -3.40 -9.25 1.50
N VAL A 107 -2.53 -9.69 2.42
CA VAL A 107 -2.71 -10.92 3.20
C VAL A 107 -3.84 -10.73 4.22
N ARG A 108 -3.81 -9.63 4.98
CA ARG A 108 -4.88 -9.29 5.94
C ARG A 108 -6.21 -9.10 5.20
N TRP A 109 -6.19 -8.47 4.04
CA TRP A 109 -7.38 -8.24 3.21
C TRP A 109 -8.09 -9.55 2.81
N SER A 110 -7.34 -10.52 2.31
CA SER A 110 -7.91 -11.68 1.60
C SER A 110 -7.92 -12.98 2.40
N THR A 111 -7.04 -13.14 3.38
CA THR A 111 -6.82 -14.45 4.04
C THR A 111 -7.10 -14.47 5.53
N GLN A 112 -7.01 -13.33 6.21
CA GLN A 112 -7.31 -13.27 7.64
C GLN A 112 -8.83 -13.28 7.83
N LYS A 113 -9.32 -14.39 8.38
CA LYS A 113 -10.75 -14.56 8.72
C LYS A 113 -10.99 -14.13 10.15
N ASP A 114 -12.12 -13.47 10.37
CA ASP A 114 -12.65 -13.19 11.69
C ASP A 114 -13.47 -14.40 12.22
N GLU A 115 -14.01 -14.28 13.43
CA GLU A 115 -14.72 -15.38 14.11
C GLU A 115 -15.94 -15.89 13.33
N ASP A 116 -16.59 -15.00 12.58
CA ASP A 116 -17.72 -15.32 11.69
C ASP A 116 -17.30 -15.94 10.35
N GLY A 117 -16.00 -16.14 10.14
CA GLY A 117 -15.43 -16.73 8.93
C GLY A 117 -15.29 -15.76 7.75
N THR A 118 -15.65 -14.49 7.91
CA THR A 118 -15.53 -13.45 6.88
C THR A 118 -14.12 -12.85 6.87
N THR A 119 -13.69 -12.34 5.71
CA THR A 119 -12.49 -11.52 5.54
C THR A 119 -12.89 -10.07 5.23
N MET A 120 -11.95 -9.13 5.33
CA MET A 120 -12.19 -7.75 4.89
C MET A 120 -12.68 -7.71 3.44
N GLY A 121 -12.04 -8.49 2.56
CA GLY A 121 -12.44 -8.58 1.16
C GLY A 121 -13.86 -9.12 0.96
N SER A 122 -14.27 -10.15 1.72
CA SER A 122 -15.64 -10.67 1.61
C SER A 122 -16.68 -9.67 2.13
N ARG A 123 -16.36 -8.91 3.19
CA ARG A 123 -17.24 -7.85 3.71
C ARG A 123 -17.37 -6.71 2.73
N ALA A 124 -16.26 -6.22 2.17
CA ALA A 124 -16.27 -5.17 1.16
C ALA A 124 -17.07 -5.56 -0.09
N ALA A 125 -16.96 -6.81 -0.55
CA ALA A 125 -17.72 -7.33 -1.68
C ALA A 125 -19.25 -7.36 -1.45
N GLN A 126 -19.69 -7.33 -0.20
CA GLN A 126 -21.11 -7.34 0.21
C GLN A 126 -21.58 -5.97 0.74
N SER A 127 -20.68 -4.98 0.78
CA SER A 127 -20.94 -3.65 1.33
C SER A 127 -21.50 -2.68 0.29
N SER A 128 -21.98 -1.53 0.77
CA SER A 128 -22.30 -0.37 -0.08
C SER A 128 -21.08 0.24 -0.79
N LEU A 129 -19.86 -0.13 -0.36
CA LEU A 129 -18.58 0.34 -0.88
C LEU A 129 -17.94 -0.63 -1.91
N VAL A 130 -18.70 -1.61 -2.41
CA VAL A 130 -18.22 -2.53 -3.44
C VAL A 130 -17.63 -1.76 -4.63
N GLY A 131 -16.41 -2.13 -5.03
CA GLY A 131 -15.65 -1.46 -6.10
C GLY A 131 -14.94 -0.15 -5.72
N GLN A 132 -15.21 0.41 -4.54
CA GLN A 132 -14.49 1.57 -4.00
C GLN A 132 -13.35 1.17 -3.06
N VAL A 133 -13.49 0.05 -2.36
CA VAL A 133 -12.50 -0.47 -1.41
C VAL A 133 -11.98 -1.81 -1.88
N ASP A 134 -10.65 -1.93 -2.00
CA ASP A 134 -9.98 -3.19 -2.33
C ASP A 134 -8.59 -3.28 -1.66
N ALA A 135 -7.77 -4.25 -2.04
CA ALA A 135 -6.32 -4.22 -1.87
C ALA A 135 -5.61 -3.96 -3.20
N VAL A 136 -4.35 -3.55 -3.15
CA VAL A 136 -3.51 -3.47 -4.35
C VAL A 136 -3.37 -4.87 -4.98
N PRO A 137 -3.33 -4.99 -6.32
CA PRO A 137 -3.28 -6.31 -6.96
C PRO A 137 -1.95 -7.00 -6.66
N ILE A 138 -2.01 -8.27 -6.27
CA ILE A 138 -0.83 -9.14 -6.16
C ILE A 138 -0.45 -9.57 -7.57
N LEU A 139 0.78 -9.25 -7.98
CA LEU A 139 1.34 -9.66 -9.26
C LEU A 139 2.18 -10.93 -9.12
N TYR A 140 2.85 -11.10 -7.97
CA TYR A 140 3.64 -12.30 -7.69
C TYR A 140 3.74 -12.58 -6.19
N ARG A 141 3.80 -13.87 -5.84
CA ARG A 141 4.13 -14.34 -4.50
C ARG A 141 5.00 -15.59 -4.61
N GLY A 142 6.20 -15.53 -4.06
CA GLY A 142 7.17 -16.62 -4.12
C GLY A 142 8.53 -16.19 -3.60
N VAL A 143 9.55 -17.02 -3.76
CA VAL A 143 10.93 -16.69 -3.34
C VAL A 143 11.45 -15.51 -4.17
N PHE A 144 12.27 -14.65 -3.57
CA PHE A 144 12.94 -13.57 -4.30
C PHE A 144 13.59 -14.09 -5.58
N ASP A 145 13.23 -13.47 -6.69
CA ASP A 145 13.72 -13.76 -8.03
C ASP A 145 13.81 -12.42 -8.78
N GLN A 146 15.01 -12.09 -9.26
CA GLN A 146 15.25 -10.84 -9.99
C GLN A 146 14.62 -10.89 -11.38
N ASP A 147 14.66 -12.05 -12.06
CA ASP A 147 14.12 -12.18 -13.40
C ASP A 147 12.59 -11.97 -13.37
N MET A 148 11.92 -12.46 -12.32
CA MET A 148 10.50 -12.19 -12.09
C MET A 148 10.17 -10.71 -11.90
N ILE A 149 11.05 -9.95 -11.22
CA ILE A 149 10.87 -8.50 -11.07
C ILE A 149 10.99 -7.81 -12.44
N ASP A 150 12.01 -8.15 -13.21
CA ASP A 150 12.27 -7.56 -14.52
C ASP A 150 11.14 -7.89 -15.52
N ASP A 151 10.64 -9.13 -15.50
CA ASP A 151 9.51 -9.58 -16.31
C ASP A 151 8.22 -8.83 -15.97
N LEU A 152 7.90 -8.66 -14.68
CA LEU A 152 6.72 -7.88 -14.26
C LEU A 152 6.82 -6.41 -14.65
N MET A 153 8.01 -5.81 -14.54
CA MET A 153 8.23 -4.43 -14.99
C MET A 153 8.04 -4.30 -16.51
N LYS A 154 8.54 -5.27 -17.29
CA LYS A 154 8.29 -5.33 -18.73
C LYS A 154 6.80 -5.49 -19.03
N GLU A 155 6.12 -6.36 -18.30
CA GLU A 155 4.70 -6.61 -18.48
C GLU A 155 3.85 -5.36 -18.22
N LEU A 156 4.09 -4.65 -17.13
CA LEU A 156 3.42 -3.37 -16.84
C LEU A 156 3.67 -2.33 -17.95
N ARG A 157 4.88 -2.31 -18.52
CA ARG A 157 5.22 -1.40 -19.64
C ARG A 157 4.46 -1.76 -20.92
N GLU A 158 4.32 -3.05 -21.22
CA GLU A 158 3.72 -3.54 -22.47
C GLU A 158 2.19 -3.61 -22.41
N ASN A 159 1.62 -3.95 -21.25
CA ASN A 159 0.20 -4.27 -21.07
C ASN A 159 -0.56 -3.27 -20.18
N GLY A 160 0.15 -2.37 -19.49
CA GLY A 160 -0.45 -1.36 -18.63
C GLY A 160 -0.79 -1.85 -17.22
N SER A 161 -1.64 -1.08 -16.53
CA SER A 161 -2.03 -1.31 -15.14
C SER A 161 -2.96 -2.52 -14.98
N TYR A 162 -2.68 -3.34 -13.97
CA TYR A 162 -3.57 -4.38 -13.47
C TYR A 162 -4.68 -3.79 -12.60
N ALA A 163 -4.34 -2.77 -11.80
CA ALA A 163 -5.30 -2.08 -10.93
C ALA A 163 -6.37 -1.32 -11.73
N ALA A 164 -6.01 -0.78 -12.91
CA ALA A 164 -6.92 -0.09 -13.82
C ALA A 164 -6.75 -0.60 -15.26
N PRO A 165 -7.51 -1.64 -15.66
CA PRO A 165 -7.42 -2.22 -17.00
C PRO A 165 -7.54 -1.17 -18.12
N GLY A 166 -6.61 -1.22 -19.08
CA GLY A 166 -6.54 -0.27 -20.20
C GLY A 166 -5.75 1.01 -19.93
N PHE A 167 -5.27 1.23 -18.69
CA PHE A 167 -4.39 2.36 -18.38
C PHE A 167 -2.92 2.02 -18.65
N MET A 168 -2.38 2.55 -19.76
CA MET A 168 -1.05 2.18 -20.30
C MET A 168 0.15 2.89 -19.65
N ASN A 169 -0.05 3.59 -18.53
CA ASN A 169 1.03 4.34 -17.88
C ASN A 169 1.12 4.02 -16.36
N PRO A 170 1.26 2.74 -15.97
CA PRO A 170 1.40 2.36 -14.55
C PRO A 170 2.69 2.93 -13.94
N GLU A 171 2.76 3.02 -12.61
CA GLU A 171 3.94 3.58 -11.93
C GLU A 171 5.08 2.57 -11.77
N GLY A 172 4.74 1.30 -11.50
CA GLY A 172 5.70 0.22 -11.28
C GLY A 172 5.20 -0.78 -10.25
N ILE A 173 6.09 -1.31 -9.42
CA ILE A 173 5.77 -2.33 -8.41
C ILE A 173 6.27 -1.98 -7.02
N CYS A 174 5.64 -2.58 -6.01
CA CYS A 174 6.15 -2.65 -4.64
C CYS A 174 6.55 -4.10 -4.33
N VAL A 175 7.75 -4.30 -3.78
CA VAL A 175 8.29 -5.61 -3.40
C VAL A 175 8.39 -5.68 -1.87
N TYR A 176 7.47 -6.42 -1.24
CA TYR A 176 7.52 -6.68 0.20
C TYR A 176 8.34 -7.94 0.48
N HIS A 177 9.38 -7.82 1.29
CA HIS A 177 10.23 -8.95 1.68
C HIS A 177 9.88 -9.46 3.09
N THR A 178 9.37 -10.69 3.16
CA THR A 178 8.72 -11.22 4.39
C THR A 178 9.64 -11.32 5.60
N GLN A 179 10.93 -11.60 5.42
CA GLN A 179 11.88 -11.73 6.53
C GLN A 179 12.28 -10.37 7.14
N THR A 180 12.40 -9.34 6.30
CA THR A 180 12.82 -7.99 6.74
C THR A 180 11.63 -7.10 7.06
N ARG A 181 10.43 -7.51 6.64
CA ARG A 181 9.19 -6.73 6.72
C ARG A 181 9.33 -5.34 6.09
N SER A 182 10.21 -5.24 5.09
CA SER A 182 10.50 -4.00 4.38
C SER A 182 9.85 -4.05 3.01
N VAL A 183 9.40 -2.88 2.54
CA VAL A 183 8.84 -2.69 1.20
C VAL A 183 9.83 -1.87 0.39
N PHE A 184 10.19 -2.39 -0.77
CA PHE A 184 10.97 -1.69 -1.79
C PHE A 184 10.04 -1.34 -2.95
N LYS A 185 10.45 -0.41 -3.79
CA LYS A 185 9.72 -0.07 -5.01
C LYS A 185 10.66 -0.15 -6.20
N VAL A 186 10.10 -0.43 -7.36
CA VAL A 186 10.76 -0.27 -8.66
C VAL A 186 9.80 0.50 -9.55
N THR A 187 10.23 1.64 -10.10
CA THR A 187 9.37 2.50 -10.92
C THR A 187 9.75 2.48 -12.40
N LEU A 188 8.74 2.53 -13.28
CA LEU A 188 8.92 2.64 -14.72
C LEU A 188 9.47 4.01 -15.13
N ASP A 189 9.11 5.05 -14.37
CA ASP A 189 9.63 6.39 -14.57
C ASP A 189 11.15 6.41 -14.38
N ALA A 190 11.84 7.07 -15.32
CA ALA A 190 13.28 7.28 -15.28
C ALA A 190 14.13 6.02 -15.04
N ASN A 191 13.61 4.83 -15.40
CA ASN A 191 14.24 3.53 -15.11
C ASN A 191 14.65 3.38 -13.63
N ASP A 192 13.72 3.66 -12.72
CA ASP A 192 13.90 3.60 -11.27
C ASP A 192 14.91 4.60 -10.66
N ALA A 193 15.39 5.56 -11.46
CA ALA A 193 16.28 6.60 -10.95
C ALA A 193 15.61 7.43 -9.84
N GLY A 194 16.37 7.72 -8.79
CA GLY A 194 15.96 8.63 -7.74
C GLY A 194 15.70 10.05 -8.28
N LYS A 195 14.84 10.81 -7.59
CA LYS A 195 14.52 12.20 -7.96
C LYS A 195 15.73 13.12 -8.15
N TRP A 196 16.85 12.79 -7.49
CA TRP A 196 18.10 13.56 -7.54
C TRP A 196 19.10 12.99 -8.55
N GLU A 197 18.90 11.76 -9.03
CA GLU A 197 19.78 11.10 -10.00
C GLU A 197 19.39 11.47 -11.44
N ALA A 198 18.10 11.68 -11.71
CA ALA A 198 17.61 12.08 -13.03
C ALA A 198 17.86 13.56 -13.40
N ALA A 199 18.36 14.36 -12.44
CA ALA A 199 18.61 15.80 -12.60
C ALA A 199 20.09 16.14 -12.83
N ALA A 200 20.96 15.14 -12.92
CA ALA A 200 22.40 15.25 -13.22
C ALA A 200 22.68 14.79 -14.66
#